data_AF-A0A9D7NMC6-F1
#
_entry.id   AF-A0A9D7NMC6-F1
#
_cell.length_a   1.000
_cell.length_b   1.000
_cell.length_c   1.000
_cell.angle_alpha   90.00
_cell.angle_beta   90.00
_cell.angle_gamma   90.00
#
_symmetry.space_group_name_H-M   'P 1'
#
loop_
_entity.id
_entity.type
_entity.pdbx_description
1 polymer ?
#
loop_
_entity_poly.entity_id
_entity_poly.type
_entity_poly.pdbx_seq_one_letter_code
_entity_poly.pdbx_strand_id
1 'polypeptide(L)'
;MDTPLSPEWVSALTALAAVFLGPVLAWIVTRRQISASARSQSRQAWIDRLRDDLAEYATELATVAVRARFDIIKDAAELQALTQRAQLLRTRVQLILNPAEASHRELLDALERMLDATTRLPSAAHKEQDDDTPAAGRTRLVAAAQTVIKQAWEDVKRLR
;
A
#
# COMPACT_ATOMS: atom_id res chain seq x y z
N MET A 1 12.62 16.09 68.17
CA MET A 1 14.06 16.21 67.88
C MET A 1 14.22 15.77 66.44
N ASP A 2 14.13 16.73 65.52
CA ASP A 2 14.20 16.45 64.09
C ASP A 2 15.64 16.74 63.66
N THR A 3 16.45 15.70 63.46
CA THR A 3 17.77 15.86 62.84
C THR A 3 17.54 16.25 61.38
N PRO A 4 17.96 17.45 60.93
CA PRO A 4 17.86 17.79 59.52
C PRO A 4 18.71 16.78 58.73
N LEU A 5 18.12 16.21 57.68
CA LEU A 5 18.85 15.32 56.76
C LEU A 5 20.14 16.01 56.33
N SER A 6 21.30 15.39 56.60
CA SER A 6 22.57 16.00 56.22
C SER A 6 22.69 16.08 54.69
N PRO A 7 23.32 17.14 54.14
CA PRO A 7 23.41 17.37 52.68
C PRO A 7 24.04 16.19 51.90
N GLU A 8 24.86 15.39 52.58
CA GLU A 8 25.55 14.22 52.03
C GLU A 8 24.56 13.12 51.60
N TRP A 9 23.52 12.85 52.41
CA TRP A 9 22.50 11.85 52.08
C TRP A 9 21.62 12.29 50.91
N VAL A 10 21.31 13.58 50.83
CA VAL A 10 20.57 14.16 49.70
C VAL A 10 21.37 13.98 48.41
N SER A 11 22.67 14.25 48.45
CA SER A 11 23.56 14.12 47.29
C SER A 11 23.75 12.66 46.88
N ALA A 12 23.94 11.74 47.84
CA ALA A 12 24.10 10.31 47.59
C ALA A 12 22.83 9.68 47.00
N LEU A 13 21.65 10.02 47.53
CA LEU A 13 20.36 9.54 46.99
C LEU A 13 20.10 10.08 45.58
N THR A 14 20.45 11.34 45.32
CA THR A 14 20.30 11.94 43.98
C THR A 14 21.22 11.26 42.97
N ALA A 15 22.48 11.00 43.35
CA ALA A 15 23.43 10.27 42.50
C ALA A 15 22.98 8.84 42.23
N LEU A 16 22.48 8.13 43.26
CA LEU A 16 21.92 6.80 43.12
C LEU A 16 20.71 6.79 42.17
N ALA A 17 19.77 7.72 42.35
CA ALA A 17 18.61 7.85 41.48
C ALA A 17 19.02 8.12 40.02
N ALA A 18 19.99 9.00 39.79
CA ALA A 18 20.49 9.35 38.46
C ALA A 18 21.05 8.13 37.70
N VAL A 19 21.76 7.24 38.40
CA VAL A 19 22.33 5.99 37.82
C VAL A 19 21.24 5.03 37.33
N PHE A 20 20.05 5.03 37.93
CA PHE A 20 18.94 4.19 37.49
C PHE A 20 18.00 4.90 36.51
N LEU A 21 17.74 6.19 36.68
CA LEU A 21 16.85 6.98 35.83
C LEU A 21 17.35 7.02 34.37
N GLY A 22 18.66 7.21 34.18
CA GLY A 22 19.26 7.26 32.84
C GLY A 22 19.00 5.99 32.02
N PRO A 23 19.43 4.81 32.49
CA PRO A 23 19.19 3.53 31.81
C PRO A 23 17.71 3.20 31.61
N VAL A 24 16.83 3.48 32.60
CA VAL A 24 15.39 3.21 32.48
C VAL A 24 14.76 4.06 31.39
N LEU A 25 15.05 5.36 31.36
CA LEU A 25 14.55 6.26 30.31
C LEU A 25 15.12 5.87 28.95
N ALA A 26 16.41 5.56 28.87
CA ALA A 26 17.05 5.09 27.64
C ALA A 26 16.40 3.80 27.12
N TRP A 27 16.08 2.85 28.00
CA TRP A 27 15.40 1.61 27.64
C TRP A 27 13.98 1.87 27.11
N ILE A 28 13.20 2.71 27.79
CA ILE A 28 11.84 3.07 27.35
C ILE A 28 11.86 3.73 25.98
N VAL A 29 12.76 4.70 25.76
CA VAL A 29 12.91 5.41 24.49
C VAL A 29 13.34 4.45 23.38
N THR A 30 14.36 3.63 23.63
CA THR A 30 14.88 2.65 22.65
C THR A 30 13.78 1.67 22.24
N ARG A 31 13.02 1.14 23.20
CA ARG A 31 11.93 0.19 22.91
C ARG A 31 10.84 0.83 22.04
N ARG A 32 10.48 2.09 22.32
CA ARG A 32 9.54 2.85 21.49
C ARG A 32 10.07 3.07 20.08
N GLN A 33 11.33 3.49 19.94
CA GLN A 33 11.98 3.70 18.64
C GLN A 33 12.06 2.42 17.80
N ILE A 34 12.42 1.27 18.40
CA ILE A 34 12.45 -0.02 17.69
C ILE A 34 11.05 -0.37 17.17
N SER A 35 10.02 -0.24 18.01
CA SER A 35 8.64 -0.56 17.61
C SER A 35 8.08 0.38 16.54
N ALA A 36 8.45 1.66 16.57
CA ALA A 36 8.08 2.64 15.56
C ALA A 36 8.79 2.36 14.23
N SER A 37 10.10 2.09 14.29
CA SER A 37 10.93 1.75 13.13
C SER A 37 10.42 0.49 12.43
N ALA A 38 10.14 -0.58 13.17
CA ALA A 38 9.63 -1.84 12.61
C ALA A 38 8.27 -1.65 11.90
N ARG A 39 7.35 -0.88 12.50
CA ARG A 39 6.05 -0.58 11.88
C ARG A 39 6.20 0.29 10.62
N SER A 40 7.07 1.29 10.67
CA SER A 40 7.39 2.14 9.50
C SER A 40 7.96 1.31 8.35
N GLN A 41 8.93 0.43 8.63
CA GLN A 41 9.53 -0.45 7.62
C GLN A 41 8.52 -1.43 7.03
N SER A 42 7.67 -2.05 7.86
CA SER A 42 6.61 -2.94 7.39
C SER A 42 5.60 -2.21 6.49
N ARG A 43 5.21 -0.99 6.85
CA ARG A 43 4.29 -0.18 6.04
C ARG A 43 4.93 0.29 4.74
N GLN A 44 6.21 0.65 4.75
CA GLN A 44 6.96 0.98 3.53
C GLN A 44 7.03 -0.23 2.58
N ALA A 45 7.35 -1.42 3.09
CA ALA A 45 7.35 -2.65 2.30
C ALA A 45 5.97 -2.98 1.72
N TRP A 46 4.89 -2.72 2.47
CA TRP A 46 3.53 -2.84 1.95
C TRP A 46 3.25 -1.84 0.82
N ILE A 47 3.66 -0.57 0.94
CA ILE A 47 3.50 0.44 -0.12
C ILE A 47 4.26 0.01 -1.38
N ASP A 48 5.49 -0.42 -1.24
CA ASP A 48 6.34 -0.78 -2.39
C ASP A 48 5.78 -2.02 -3.10
N ARG A 49 5.36 -3.04 -2.36
CA ARG A 49 4.68 -4.21 -2.93
C ARG A 49 3.39 -3.86 -3.67
N LEU A 50 2.58 -2.96 -3.10
CA LEU A 50 1.35 -2.49 -3.76
C LEU A 50 1.67 -1.78 -5.07
N ARG A 51 2.70 -0.91 -5.08
CA ARG A 51 3.12 -0.20 -6.30
C ARG A 51 3.60 -1.18 -7.38
N ASP A 52 4.41 -2.15 -7.01
CA ASP A 52 4.95 -3.14 -7.94
C ASP A 52 3.82 -3.99 -8.54
N ASP A 53 2.94 -4.56 -7.70
CA ASP A 53 1.83 -5.40 -8.16
C ASP A 53 0.86 -4.61 -9.06
N LEU A 54 0.60 -3.33 -8.76
CA LEU A 54 -0.24 -2.45 -9.58
C LEU A 54 0.40 -2.04 -10.91
N ALA A 55 1.70 -1.74 -10.91
CA ALA A 55 2.43 -1.37 -12.12
C ALA A 55 2.52 -2.55 -13.09
N GLU A 56 2.79 -3.75 -12.57
CA GLU A 56 2.77 -4.98 -13.35
C GLU A 56 1.37 -5.24 -13.90
N TYR A 57 0.33 -5.13 -13.06
CA TYR A 57 -1.05 -5.32 -13.48
C TYR A 57 -1.47 -4.39 -14.62
N ALA A 58 -1.17 -3.10 -14.48
CA ALA A 58 -1.50 -2.11 -15.50
C ALA A 58 -0.76 -2.37 -16.82
N THR A 59 0.47 -2.88 -16.76
CA THR A 59 1.30 -3.19 -17.94
C THR A 59 0.79 -4.43 -18.67
N GLU A 60 0.42 -5.48 -17.93
CA GLU A 60 -0.17 -6.70 -18.50
C GLU A 60 -1.46 -6.38 -19.26
N LEU A 61 -2.37 -5.64 -18.63
CA LEU A 61 -3.63 -5.26 -19.28
C LEU A 61 -3.43 -4.29 -20.46
N ALA A 62 -2.46 -3.37 -20.39
CA ALA A 62 -2.12 -2.54 -21.53
C ALA A 62 -1.58 -3.37 -22.71
N THR A 63 -0.78 -4.40 -22.43
CA THR A 63 -0.25 -5.32 -23.44
C THR A 63 -1.38 -6.10 -24.10
N VAL A 64 -2.32 -6.62 -23.31
CA VAL A 64 -3.53 -7.28 -23.83
C VAL A 64 -4.33 -6.33 -24.71
N ALA A 65 -4.60 -5.11 -24.25
CA ALA A 65 -5.37 -4.12 -24.99
C ALA A 65 -4.72 -3.76 -26.34
N VAL A 66 -3.39 -3.60 -26.36
CA VAL A 66 -2.65 -3.33 -27.60
C VAL A 66 -2.74 -4.52 -28.56
N ARG A 67 -2.49 -5.74 -28.07
CA ARG A 67 -2.54 -6.94 -28.92
C ARG A 67 -3.95 -7.22 -29.45
N ALA A 68 -4.99 -6.97 -28.65
CA ALA A 68 -6.39 -7.06 -29.09
C ALA A 68 -6.70 -6.01 -30.16
N ARG A 69 -6.25 -4.76 -30.00
CA ARG A 69 -6.47 -3.67 -30.96
C ARG A 69 -5.87 -3.95 -32.33
N PHE A 70 -4.73 -4.64 -32.39
CA PHE A 70 -4.05 -5.00 -33.64
C PHE A 70 -4.47 -6.37 -34.19
N ASP A 71 -5.56 -6.96 -33.69
CA ASP A 71 -6.08 -8.28 -34.11
C ASP A 71 -5.01 -9.39 -34.04
N ILE A 72 -4.09 -9.26 -33.08
CA ILE A 72 -3.03 -10.24 -32.84
C ILE A 72 -3.59 -11.44 -32.06
N ILE A 73 -4.55 -11.20 -31.18
CA ILE A 73 -5.21 -12.22 -30.36
C ILE A 73 -6.37 -12.79 -31.19
N LYS A 74 -6.23 -14.05 -31.62
CA LYS A 74 -7.17 -14.67 -32.57
C LYS A 74 -8.20 -15.59 -31.94
N ASP A 75 -7.95 -16.05 -30.72
CA ASP A 75 -8.88 -16.91 -29.99
C ASP A 75 -9.00 -16.53 -28.51
N ALA A 76 -10.09 -17.00 -27.90
CA ALA A 76 -10.40 -16.72 -26.50
C ALA A 76 -9.43 -17.40 -25.51
N ALA A 77 -8.78 -18.49 -25.91
CA ALA A 77 -7.82 -19.20 -25.06
C ALA A 77 -6.51 -18.42 -24.94
N GLU A 78 -6.04 -17.78 -26.01
CA GLU A 78 -4.92 -16.85 -26.00
C GLU A 78 -5.23 -15.63 -25.14
N LEU A 79 -6.44 -15.05 -25.28
CA LEU A 79 -6.87 -13.95 -24.41
C LEU A 79 -6.91 -14.36 -22.93
N GLN A 80 -7.41 -15.56 -22.64
CA GLN A 80 -7.45 -16.10 -21.28
C GLN A 80 -6.03 -16.31 -20.74
N ALA A 81 -5.12 -16.89 -21.53
CA ALA A 81 -3.73 -17.10 -21.12
C ALA A 81 -3.01 -15.78 -20.82
N LEU A 82 -3.24 -14.75 -21.65
CA LEU A 82 -2.66 -13.42 -21.44
C LEU A 82 -3.24 -12.68 -20.24
N THR A 83 -4.48 -12.99 -19.84
CA THR A 83 -5.15 -12.33 -18.70
C THR A 83 -4.97 -13.06 -17.38
N GLN A 84 -4.50 -14.31 -17.37
CA GLN A 84 -4.21 -15.08 -16.15
C GLN A 84 -3.23 -14.35 -15.22
N ARG A 85 -2.18 -13.74 -15.77
CA ARG A 85 -1.20 -12.98 -14.98
C ARG A 85 -1.85 -11.76 -14.31
N ALA A 86 -2.67 -11.02 -15.06
CA ALA A 86 -3.43 -9.90 -14.52
C ALA A 86 -4.40 -10.34 -13.40
N GLN A 87 -5.06 -11.50 -13.54
CA GLN A 87 -5.94 -12.05 -12.50
C GLN A 87 -5.19 -12.40 -11.21
N LEU A 88 -4.00 -13.00 -11.34
CA LEU A 88 -3.15 -13.29 -10.19
C LEU A 88 -2.75 -11.99 -9.46
N LEU A 89 -2.32 -10.97 -10.21
CA LEU A 89 -1.92 -9.67 -9.65
C LEU A 89 -3.11 -8.96 -8.99
N ARG A 90 -4.30 -8.98 -9.61
CA ARG A 90 -5.54 -8.50 -8.99
C ARG A 90 -5.80 -9.18 -7.65
N THR A 91 -5.69 -10.51 -7.61
CA THR A 91 -5.91 -11.30 -6.39
C THR A 91 -4.91 -10.92 -5.31
N ARG A 92 -3.63 -10.75 -5.65
CA ARG A 92 -2.59 -10.31 -4.70
C ARG A 92 -2.91 -8.93 -4.13
N VAL A 93 -3.27 -7.97 -4.98
CA VAL A 93 -3.68 -6.63 -4.53
C VAL A 93 -4.91 -6.72 -3.62
N GLN A 94 -5.90 -7.54 -3.98
CA GLN A 94 -7.09 -7.74 -3.17
C GLN A 94 -6.78 -8.29 -1.77
N LEU A 95 -5.82 -9.20 -1.64
CA LEU A 95 -5.43 -9.79 -0.37
C LEU A 95 -4.67 -8.81 0.56
N ILE A 96 -3.98 -7.82 0.00
CA ILE A 96 -3.24 -6.82 0.80
C ILE A 96 -4.06 -5.56 1.13
N LEU A 97 -5.21 -5.38 0.48
CA LEU A 97 -6.12 -4.28 0.73
C LEU A 97 -7.17 -4.64 1.77
N ASN A 98 -7.45 -3.70 2.67
CA ASN A 98 -8.57 -3.74 3.60
C ASN A 98 -9.89 -3.26 2.96
N PRO A 99 -10.90 -4.11 2.72
CA PRO A 99 -12.16 -3.71 2.08
C PRO A 99 -13.07 -2.85 2.99
N ALA A 100 -12.78 -2.73 4.29
CA ALA A 100 -13.52 -1.83 5.17
C ALA A 100 -13.25 -0.35 4.86
N GLU A 101 -12.12 -0.04 4.22
CA GLU A 101 -11.71 1.32 3.88
C GLU A 101 -12.29 1.74 2.52
N ALA A 102 -12.86 2.95 2.44
CA ALA A 102 -13.52 3.43 1.22
C ALA A 102 -12.54 3.57 0.03
N SER A 103 -11.36 4.15 0.27
CA SER A 103 -10.30 4.31 -0.74
C SER A 103 -9.81 2.96 -1.29
N HIS A 104 -9.76 1.93 -0.45
CA HIS A 104 -9.39 0.59 -0.86
C HIS A 104 -10.47 -0.05 -1.74
N ARG A 105 -11.75 0.15 -1.40
CA ARG A 105 -12.86 -0.31 -2.27
C ARG A 105 -12.86 0.39 -3.63
N GLU A 106 -12.58 1.70 -3.65
CA GLU A 106 -12.43 2.46 -4.90
C GLU A 106 -11.28 1.91 -5.77
N LEU A 107 -10.15 1.54 -5.14
CA LEU A 107 -9.04 0.90 -5.85
C LEU A 107 -9.42 -0.48 -6.41
N LEU A 108 -10.15 -1.28 -5.64
CA LEU A 108 -10.64 -2.59 -6.09
C LEU A 108 -11.61 -2.47 -7.28
N ASP A 109 -12.53 -1.52 -7.23
CA ASP A 109 -13.46 -1.22 -8.32
C ASP A 109 -12.70 -0.73 -9.58
N ALA A 110 -11.68 0.12 -9.40
CA ALA A 110 -10.85 0.56 -10.51
C ALA A 110 -10.06 -0.59 -11.18
N LEU A 111 -9.59 -1.57 -10.41
CA LEU A 111 -8.97 -2.79 -10.96
C LEU A 111 -9.97 -3.57 -11.81
N GLU A 112 -11.16 -3.84 -11.26
CA GLU A 112 -12.20 -4.62 -11.94
C GLU A 112 -12.63 -3.97 -13.26
N ARG A 113 -12.91 -2.67 -13.24
CA ARG A 113 -13.28 -1.93 -14.45
C ARG A 113 -12.18 -1.93 -15.51
N MET A 114 -10.91 -1.86 -15.11
CA MET A 114 -9.80 -1.89 -16.05
C MET A 114 -9.69 -3.27 -16.72
N LEU A 115 -9.85 -4.35 -15.96
CA LEU A 115 -9.89 -5.71 -16.52
C LEU A 115 -11.07 -5.88 -17.48
N ASP A 116 -12.26 -5.42 -17.10
CA ASP A 116 -13.46 -5.50 -17.94
C ASP A 116 -13.27 -4.72 -19.25
N ALA A 117 -12.73 -3.50 -19.17
CA ALA A 117 -12.43 -2.68 -20.35
C ALA A 117 -11.43 -3.36 -21.30
N THR A 118 -10.46 -4.11 -20.77
CA THR A 118 -9.45 -4.82 -21.56
C THR A 118 -9.94 -6.14 -22.14
N THR A 119 -10.85 -6.84 -21.45
CA THR A 119 -11.32 -8.18 -21.85
C THR A 119 -12.59 -8.17 -22.69
N ARG A 120 -13.29 -7.04 -22.77
CA ARG A 120 -14.39 -6.83 -23.72
C ARG A 120 -13.84 -6.97 -25.13
N LEU A 121 -14.19 -8.08 -25.80
CA LEU A 121 -14.00 -8.23 -27.24
C LEU A 121 -14.77 -7.10 -27.95
N PRO A 122 -14.22 -6.49 -29.01
CA PRO A 122 -14.91 -5.47 -29.78
C PRO A 122 -16.16 -6.09 -30.44
N SER A 123 -17.30 -5.99 -29.77
CA SER A 123 -18.60 -6.29 -30.35
C SER A 123 -19.09 -5.06 -31.09
N ALA A 124 -19.44 -5.21 -32.37
CA ALA A 124 -19.90 -4.12 -33.26
C ALA A 124 -21.10 -3.30 -32.73
N ALA A 125 -21.71 -3.72 -31.62
CA ALA A 125 -22.90 -3.12 -31.01
C ALA A 125 -22.61 -2.11 -29.90
N HIS A 126 -21.36 -1.90 -29.45
CA HIS A 126 -21.07 -1.00 -28.35
C HIS A 126 -20.36 0.26 -28.84
N LYS A 127 -21.07 1.39 -28.81
CA LYS A 127 -20.43 2.71 -28.93
C LYS A 127 -19.49 2.85 -27.72
N GLU A 128 -18.19 2.95 -27.97
CA GLU A 128 -17.22 3.33 -26.95
C GLU A 128 -17.70 4.63 -26.29
N GLN A 129 -18.14 4.52 -25.03
CA GLN A 129 -18.22 5.68 -24.17
C GLN A 129 -16.79 6.00 -23.75
N ASP A 130 -16.37 7.26 -23.86
CA ASP A 130 -14.97 7.72 -23.67
C ASP A 130 -14.35 7.25 -22.32
N ASP A 131 -15.22 6.99 -21.34
CA ASP A 131 -14.90 6.52 -20.00
C ASP A 131 -14.54 5.00 -19.93
N ASP A 132 -14.86 4.19 -20.93
CA ASP A 132 -14.65 2.73 -20.90
C ASP A 132 -13.37 2.29 -21.64
N THR A 133 -12.51 3.22 -22.04
CA THR A 133 -11.26 2.88 -22.72
C THR A 133 -10.22 2.31 -21.74
N PRO A 134 -9.33 1.38 -22.16
CA PRO A 134 -8.22 0.90 -21.33
C PRO A 134 -7.30 2.02 -20.81
N ALA A 135 -7.16 3.11 -21.58
CA ALA A 135 -6.40 4.29 -21.20
C ALA A 135 -7.08 5.07 -20.06
N ALA A 136 -8.40 5.28 -20.14
CA ALA A 136 -9.18 5.90 -19.07
C ALA A 136 -9.17 5.02 -17.79
N GLY A 137 -9.34 3.70 -17.95
CA GLY A 137 -9.25 2.73 -16.87
C GLY A 137 -7.91 2.80 -16.12
N ARG A 138 -6.79 2.86 -16.86
CA ARG A 138 -5.45 3.03 -16.26
C ARG A 138 -5.33 4.33 -15.45
N THR A 139 -5.87 5.43 -15.96
CA THR A 139 -5.83 6.72 -15.27
C THR A 139 -6.62 6.67 -13.96
N ARG A 140 -7.81 6.06 -13.95
CA ARG A 140 -8.58 5.85 -12.72
C ARG A 140 -7.85 4.96 -11.72
N LEU A 141 -7.25 3.87 -12.19
CA LEU A 141 -6.47 2.96 -11.35
C LEU A 141 -5.34 3.69 -10.65
N VAL A 142 -4.57 4.49 -11.39
CA VAL A 142 -3.46 5.29 -10.83
C VAL A 142 -3.98 6.30 -9.81
N ALA A 143 -5.08 7.00 -10.09
CA ALA A 143 -5.67 7.97 -9.17
C ALA A 143 -6.13 7.32 -7.85
N ALA A 144 -6.83 6.18 -7.93
CA ALA A 144 -7.26 5.42 -6.76
C ALA A 144 -6.06 4.91 -5.95
N ALA A 145 -5.04 4.38 -6.63
CA ALA A 145 -3.81 3.90 -6.00
C ALA A 145 -3.07 5.02 -5.26
N GLN A 146 -2.96 6.21 -5.86
CA GLN A 146 -2.33 7.36 -5.23
C GLN A 146 -3.05 7.79 -3.95
N THR A 147 -4.39 7.72 -3.92
CA THR A 147 -5.17 8.01 -2.71
C THR A 147 -4.82 7.04 -1.58
N VAL A 148 -4.82 5.73 -1.87
CA VAL A 148 -4.46 4.68 -0.89
C VAL A 148 -3.03 4.85 -0.39
N ILE A 149 -2.07 5.05 -1.31
CA ILE A 149 -0.66 5.24 -0.97
C ILE A 149 -0.44 6.50 -0.13
N LYS A 150 -1.14 7.60 -0.46
CA LYS A 150 -1.05 8.85 0.31
C LYS A 150 -1.52 8.66 1.75
N GLN A 151 -2.66 8.00 1.95
CA GLN A 151 -3.18 7.70 3.29
C GLN A 151 -2.17 6.86 4.09
N ALA A 152 -1.64 5.80 3.45
CA ALA A 152 -0.62 4.96 4.06
C ALA A 152 0.65 5.72 4.44
N TRP A 153 1.06 6.70 3.63
CA TRP A 153 2.24 7.51 3.90
C TRP A 153 2.03 8.47 5.08
N GLU A 154 0.83 9.06 5.20
CA GLU A 154 0.48 9.87 6.37
C GLU A 154 0.46 9.03 7.67
N ASP A 155 0.08 7.76 7.60
CA ASP A 155 0.19 6.86 8.75
C ASP A 155 1.66 6.61 9.15
N VAL A 156 2.55 6.43 8.18
CA VAL A 156 3.99 6.27 8.44
C VAL A 156 4.57 7.50 9.13
N LYS A 157 4.19 8.70 8.68
CA LYS A 157 4.66 9.94 9.31
C LYS A 157 4.21 10.07 10.75
N ARG A 158 2.98 9.65 11.07
CA ARG A 158 2.45 9.68 12.45
C ARG A 158 3.17 8.73 13.40
N LEU A 159 3.88 7.73 12.86
CA LEU A 159 4.66 6.77 13.63
C LEU A 159 6.10 7.22 13.91
N ARG A 160 6.60 8.22 13.18
CA ARG A 160 7.97 8.73 13.28
C ARG A 160 8.05 9.92 14.23
#